data_AF-A0AAV2I3I3-F1
#
_entry.id   AF-A0AAV2I3I3-F1
#
_cell.length_a   1.000
_cell.length_b   1.000
_cell.length_c   1.000
_cell.angle_alpha   90.00
_cell.angle_beta   90.00
_cell.angle_gamma   90.00
#
_symmetry.space_group_name_H-M   'P 1'
#
loop_
_entity.id
_entity.type
_entity.pdbx_description
1 polymer ?
#
loop_
_entity_poly.entity_id
_entity_poly.type
_entity_poly.pdbx_seq_one_letter_code
_entity_poly.pdbx_strand_id
1 'polypeptide(L)'
;IFITENIQFDLMCVSYGLIIIQFFLQFFSEPVILQYDIHISTKKSSPEIKASFPSKVTFHWMTSFIWQGYRKSLTPEDIWELPDYLKSRHIVPEFQKAWDKEKHKIYLRIKQLTSGGLYDDLSGETTHLLKVQPKMSNIPKLSPSLLKALFKTYAPELLRAHAMRLGADSLQFVLPILTNLLIGFVETRERHTA
;
A
#
# COMPACT_ATOMS: atom_id res chain seq x y z
N ILE A 1 32.68 23.96 28.65
CA ILE A 1 31.22 23.80 28.86
C ILE A 1 30.48 24.82 28.00
N PHE A 2 30.45 26.12 28.33
CA PHE A 2 29.71 27.13 27.54
C PHE A 2 30.10 27.24 26.05
N ILE A 3 31.40 27.18 25.74
CA ILE A 3 31.89 27.19 24.34
C ILE A 3 31.46 25.92 23.60
N THR A 4 31.40 24.79 24.30
CA THR A 4 31.02 23.49 23.75
C THR A 4 29.51 23.45 23.44
N GLU A 5 28.69 24.04 24.30
CA GLU A 5 27.23 24.20 24.11
C GLU A 5 26.92 25.07 22.87
N ASN A 6 27.62 26.20 22.70
CA ASN A 6 27.43 27.08 21.54
C ASN A 6 27.80 26.39 20.23
N ILE A 7 28.91 25.64 20.21
CA ILE A 7 29.33 24.87 19.02
C ILE A 7 28.32 23.76 18.69
N GLN A 8 27.75 23.11 19.71
CA GLN A 8 26.71 22.10 19.50
C GLN A 8 25.44 22.69 18.91
N PHE A 9 25.02 23.87 19.38
CA PHE A 9 23.88 24.60 18.83
C PHE A 9 24.13 25.01 17.37
N ASP A 10 25.29 25.59 17.06
CA ASP A 10 25.63 26.00 15.70
C ASP A 10 25.70 24.80 14.75
N LEU A 11 26.29 23.68 15.18
CA LEU A 11 26.33 22.44 14.41
C LEU A 11 24.92 21.86 14.19
N MET A 12 24.04 21.98 15.19
CA MET A 12 22.64 21.59 15.08
C MET A 12 21.92 22.46 14.02
N CYS A 13 22.07 23.79 14.07
CA CYS A 13 21.47 24.69 13.08
C CYS A 13 21.97 24.41 11.65
N VAL A 14 23.28 24.23 11.47
CA VAL A 14 23.87 23.90 10.16
C VAL A 14 23.39 22.55 9.65
N SER A 15 23.36 21.52 10.51
CA SER A 15 22.89 20.19 10.11
C SER A 15 21.41 20.19 9.72
N TYR A 16 20.52 20.87 10.46
CA TYR A 16 19.13 21.04 10.06
C TYR A 16 19.00 21.80 8.72
N GLY A 17 19.79 22.86 8.52
CA GLY A 17 19.83 23.58 7.25
C GLY A 17 20.24 22.67 6.08
N LEU A 18 21.28 21.85 6.26
CA LEU A 18 21.74 20.88 5.26
C LEU A 18 20.68 19.80 4.99
N ILE A 19 19.95 19.32 6.00
CA ILE A 19 18.84 18.37 5.84
C ILE A 19 17.71 18.97 5.00
N ILE A 20 17.34 20.23 5.25
CA ILE A 20 16.31 20.93 4.48
C ILE A 20 16.75 21.09 3.02
N ILE A 21 18.00 21.49 2.80
CA ILE A 21 18.58 21.62 1.45
C ILE A 21 18.60 20.26 0.74
N GLN A 22 19.02 19.19 1.43
CA GLN A 22 19.01 17.83 0.90
C GLN A 22 17.60 17.36 0.54
N PHE A 23 16.59 17.68 1.37
CA PHE A 23 15.19 17.38 1.09
C PHE A 23 14.69 18.07 -0.19
N PHE A 24 14.97 19.37 -0.35
CA PHE A 24 14.62 20.07 -1.59
C PHE A 24 15.43 19.60 -2.80
N LEU A 25 16.71 19.29 -2.63
CA LEU A 25 17.51 18.67 -3.69
C LEU A 25 16.91 17.33 -4.12
N GLN A 26 16.36 16.54 -3.20
CA GLN A 26 15.67 15.29 -3.54
C GLN A 26 14.39 15.54 -4.37
N PHE A 27 13.72 16.69 -4.20
CA PHE A 27 12.54 17.05 -4.99
C PHE A 27 12.88 17.37 -6.45
N PHE A 28 14.03 17.99 -6.71
CA PHE A 28 14.47 18.42 -8.04
C PHE A 28 15.38 17.41 -8.74
N SER A 29 16.23 16.74 -7.97
CA SER A 29 17.32 15.90 -8.48
C SER A 29 16.90 14.47 -8.71
N GLU A 30 15.69 14.06 -8.35
CA GLU A 30 15.25 12.68 -8.58
C GLU A 30 15.28 12.39 -10.08
N PRO A 31 16.28 11.62 -10.57
CA PRO A 31 16.29 11.25 -11.97
C PRO A 31 15.10 10.32 -12.16
N VAL A 32 14.39 10.47 -13.28
CA VAL A 32 13.45 9.44 -13.73
C VAL A 32 14.28 8.17 -13.91
N ILE A 33 14.29 7.29 -12.91
CA ILE A 33 15.03 6.03 -12.99
C ILE A 33 14.36 5.23 -14.11
N LEU A 34 15.03 5.21 -15.26
CA LEU A 34 14.73 4.48 -16.47
C LEU A 34 14.89 2.95 -16.23
N GLN A 35 14.18 2.38 -15.25
CA GLN A 35 14.16 0.92 -15.04
C GLN A 35 13.12 0.21 -15.95
N TYR A 36 12.37 0.96 -16.77
CA TYR A 36 11.30 0.42 -17.62
C TYR A 36 11.41 0.82 -19.10
N ASP A 37 12.61 1.24 -19.54
CA ASP A 37 12.84 1.81 -20.88
C ASP A 37 12.81 0.78 -22.03
N ILE A 38 12.33 -0.46 -21.80
CA ILE A 38 12.30 -1.51 -22.83
C ILE A 38 10.87 -1.72 -23.40
N HIS A 39 9.82 -1.19 -22.77
CA HIS A 39 8.44 -1.35 -23.26
C HIS A 39 7.62 -0.06 -23.43
N ILE A 40 8.16 1.12 -23.07
CA ILE A 40 7.47 2.43 -23.21
C ILE A 40 7.68 2.99 -24.63
N SER A 41 7.37 2.18 -25.65
CA SER A 41 7.28 2.64 -27.04
C SER A 41 5.80 2.76 -27.46
N THR A 42 4.95 3.29 -26.57
CA THR A 42 3.61 3.75 -26.96
C THR A 42 3.53 5.26 -26.79
N LYS A 43 3.04 5.95 -27.82
CA LYS A 43 2.92 7.42 -27.88
C LYS A 43 1.98 8.00 -26.78
N LYS A 44 1.32 7.17 -25.97
CA LYS A 44 0.23 7.52 -25.03
C LYS A 44 0.41 7.00 -23.58
N SER A 45 1.62 6.70 -23.11
CA SER A 45 1.83 6.30 -21.71
C SER A 45 1.49 7.43 -20.72
N SER A 46 1.05 7.08 -19.51
CA SER A 46 0.68 8.09 -18.50
C SER A 46 1.90 8.92 -18.04
N PRO A 47 1.75 10.25 -17.93
CA PRO A 47 2.84 11.12 -17.47
C PRO A 47 3.17 10.91 -15.99
N GLU A 48 2.30 10.25 -15.22
CA GLU A 48 2.56 9.79 -13.85
C GLU A 48 3.87 8.98 -13.75
N ILE A 49 4.14 8.10 -14.72
CA ILE A 49 5.33 7.25 -14.72
C ILE A 49 6.60 8.10 -14.81
N LYS A 50 6.55 9.19 -15.58
CA LYS A 50 7.66 10.12 -15.83
C LYS A 50 7.71 11.26 -14.81
N ALA A 51 6.74 11.36 -13.92
CA ALA A 51 6.64 12.45 -12.95
C ALA A 51 7.63 12.25 -11.80
N SER A 52 8.24 13.36 -11.36
CA SER A 52 9.04 13.40 -10.14
C SER A 52 8.18 13.09 -8.90
N PHE A 53 8.79 12.61 -7.81
CA PHE A 53 8.08 12.35 -6.56
C PHE A 53 7.17 13.49 -6.09
N PRO A 54 7.61 14.78 -6.03
CA PRO A 54 6.71 15.85 -5.63
C PRO A 54 5.54 16.05 -6.60
N SER A 55 5.77 15.87 -7.89
CA SER A 55 4.69 15.93 -8.88
C SER A 55 3.68 14.80 -8.67
N LYS A 56 4.12 13.60 -8.27
CA LYS A 56 3.23 12.49 -7.87
C LYS A 56 2.44 12.79 -6.61
N VAL A 57 3.08 13.33 -5.57
CA VAL A 57 2.43 13.67 -4.29
C VAL A 57 1.39 14.77 -4.45
N THR A 58 1.71 15.82 -5.23
CA THR A 58 0.83 16.97 -5.46
C THR A 58 -0.14 16.75 -6.63
N PHE A 59 -0.09 15.59 -7.30
CA PHE A 59 -0.82 15.29 -8.52
C PHE A 59 -0.60 16.32 -9.66
N HIS A 60 0.52 17.03 -9.64
CA HIS A 60 0.79 18.10 -10.60
C HIS A 60 0.90 17.59 -12.05
N TRP A 61 1.36 16.35 -12.25
CA TRP A 61 1.43 15.70 -13.56
C TRP A 61 0.08 15.64 -14.29
N MET A 62 -1.04 15.69 -13.57
CA MET A 62 -2.40 15.63 -14.13
C MET A 62 -2.91 17.01 -14.59
N THR A 63 -2.27 18.10 -14.17
CA THR A 63 -2.74 19.48 -14.39
C THR A 63 -2.99 19.79 -15.86
N SER A 64 -2.08 19.39 -16.75
CA SER A 64 -2.21 19.63 -18.20
C SER A 64 -3.46 18.97 -18.79
N PHE A 65 -3.84 17.80 -18.28
CA PHE A 65 -5.02 17.06 -18.73
C PHE A 65 -6.31 17.65 -18.17
N ILE A 66 -6.31 18.09 -16.91
CA ILE A 66 -7.43 18.86 -16.34
C ILE A 66 -7.68 20.12 -17.18
N TRP A 67 -6.62 20.84 -17.55
CA TRP A 67 -6.73 22.04 -18.37
C TRP A 67 -7.27 21.74 -19.78
N GLN A 68 -6.85 20.63 -20.38
CA GLN A 68 -7.38 20.18 -21.67
C GLN A 68 -8.88 19.87 -21.59
N GLY A 69 -9.33 19.19 -20.52
CA GLY A 69 -10.76 18.92 -20.28
C GLY A 69 -11.58 20.18 -20.01
N TYR A 70 -10.97 21.23 -19.46
CA TYR A 70 -11.60 22.53 -19.32
C TYR A 70 -11.81 23.24 -20.67
N ARG A 71 -10.89 23.07 -21.62
CA ARG A 71 -10.93 23.71 -22.94
C ARG A 71 -11.74 22.94 -23.99
N LYS A 72 -11.80 21.60 -23.88
CA LYS A 72 -12.42 20.70 -24.86
C LYS A 72 -13.03 19.49 -24.15
N SER A 73 -14.18 19.00 -24.61
CA SER A 73 -14.71 17.70 -24.20
C SER A 73 -13.71 16.58 -24.48
N LEU A 74 -13.36 15.83 -23.43
CA LEU A 74 -12.40 14.73 -23.52
C LEU A 74 -12.99 13.56 -24.30
N THR A 75 -12.21 13.04 -25.24
CA THR A 75 -12.52 11.80 -25.95
C THR A 75 -11.71 10.64 -25.36
N PRO A 76 -12.14 9.37 -25.52
CA PRO A 76 -11.35 8.22 -25.04
C PRO A 76 -9.96 8.15 -25.68
N GLU A 77 -9.76 8.80 -26.82
CA GLU A 77 -8.46 8.92 -27.49
C GLU A 77 -7.50 9.89 -26.77
N ASP A 78 -8.03 10.88 -26.05
CA ASP A 78 -7.25 11.87 -25.29
C ASP A 78 -6.77 11.31 -23.94
N ILE A 79 -7.28 10.15 -23.52
CA ILE A 79 -6.95 9.49 -22.24
C ILE A 79 -5.63 8.72 -22.37
N TRP A 80 -4.80 8.77 -21.33
CA TRP A 80 -3.57 7.99 -21.26
C TRP A 80 -3.83 6.50 -21.06
N GLU A 81 -2.88 5.70 -21.51
CA GLU A 81 -2.87 4.27 -21.23
C GLU A 81 -2.66 4.02 -19.72
N LEU A 82 -3.37 3.04 -19.18
CA LEU A 82 -3.25 2.63 -17.79
C LEU A 82 -1.80 2.17 -17.51
N PRO A 83 -1.18 2.56 -16.39
CA PRO A 83 0.13 2.06 -16.01
C PRO A 83 0.19 0.53 -15.93
N ASP A 84 1.34 -0.05 -16.27
CA ASP A 84 1.49 -1.51 -16.34
C ASP A 84 1.17 -2.22 -15.01
N TYR A 85 1.57 -1.65 -13.87
CA TYR A 85 1.29 -2.22 -12.55
C TYR A 85 -0.21 -2.27 -12.20
N LEU A 86 -1.04 -1.46 -12.87
CA LEU A 86 -2.50 -1.47 -12.71
C LEU A 86 -3.21 -2.36 -13.73
N LYS A 87 -2.51 -2.81 -14.78
CA LYS A 87 -3.12 -3.68 -15.80
C LYS A 87 -3.44 -5.06 -15.23
N SER A 88 -4.58 -5.62 -15.64
CA SER A 88 -5.01 -6.98 -15.25
C SER A 88 -3.96 -8.05 -15.59
N ARG A 89 -3.17 -7.83 -16.65
CA ARG A 89 -2.06 -8.72 -17.05
C ARG A 89 -1.04 -8.94 -15.92
N HIS A 90 -0.83 -7.95 -15.05
CA HIS A 90 0.10 -8.05 -13.93
C HIS A 90 -0.60 -8.48 -12.63
N ILE A 91 -1.78 -7.90 -12.34
CA ILE A 91 -2.50 -8.11 -11.09
C ILE A 91 -3.11 -9.52 -10.99
N VAL A 92 -3.73 -10.01 -12.08
CA VAL A 92 -4.43 -11.31 -12.09
C VAL A 92 -3.49 -12.50 -11.81
N PRO A 93 -2.33 -12.67 -12.46
CA PRO A 93 -1.47 -13.82 -12.20
C PRO A 93 -0.90 -13.82 -10.78
N GLU A 94 -0.64 -12.65 -10.19
CA GLU A 94 -0.14 -12.55 -8.82
C GLU A 94 -1.18 -13.04 -7.80
N PHE A 95 -2.43 -12.60 -7.96
CA PHE A 95 -3.55 -13.10 -7.18
C PHE A 95 -3.80 -14.60 -7.42
N GLN A 96 -3.75 -15.05 -8.67
CA GLN A 96 -3.97 -16.45 -9.04
C GLN A 96 -2.96 -17.38 -8.35
N LYS A 97 -1.68 -17.01 -8.31
CA LYS A 97 -0.64 -17.76 -7.57
C LYS A 97 -0.96 -17.89 -6.08
N ALA A 98 -1.41 -16.81 -5.45
CA ALA A 98 -1.80 -16.84 -4.04
C ALA A 98 -3.05 -17.70 -3.79
N TRP A 99 -4.01 -17.66 -4.71
CA TRP A 99 -5.22 -18.47 -4.67
C TRP A 99 -4.96 -19.97 -4.82
N ASP A 100 -4.12 -20.34 -5.79
CA ASP A 100 -3.75 -21.75 -6.01
C ASP A 100 -2.98 -22.33 -4.83
N LYS A 101 -2.19 -21.50 -4.12
CA LYS A 101 -1.52 -21.89 -2.87
C LYS A 101 -2.52 -22.19 -1.74
N GLU A 102 -3.58 -21.39 -1.59
CA GLU A 102 -4.65 -21.66 -0.61
C GLU A 102 -5.46 -22.91 -0.99
N LYS A 103 -5.80 -23.09 -2.27
CA LYS A 103 -6.44 -24.32 -2.77
C LYS A 103 -5.59 -25.56 -2.47
N HIS A 104 -4.30 -25.51 -2.77
CA HIS A 104 -3.39 -26.63 -2.53
C HIS A 104 -3.27 -26.97 -1.04
N LYS A 105 -3.21 -25.95 -0.18
CA LYS A 105 -3.20 -26.14 1.28
C LYS A 105 -4.44 -26.87 1.79
N ILE A 106 -5.62 -26.49 1.28
CA ILE A 106 -6.88 -27.14 1.62
C ILE A 106 -6.93 -28.58 1.09
N TYR A 107 -6.49 -28.80 -0.15
CA TYR A 107 -6.41 -30.14 -0.74
C TYR A 107 -5.53 -31.08 0.11
N LEU A 108 -4.34 -30.63 0.53
CA LEU A 108 -3.47 -31.41 1.41
C LEU A 108 -4.13 -31.70 2.76
N ARG A 109 -4.85 -30.73 3.33
CA ARG A 109 -5.53 -30.89 4.61
C ARG A 109 -6.67 -31.90 4.53
N ILE A 110 -7.46 -31.87 3.45
CA ILE A 110 -8.51 -32.86 3.18
C ILE A 110 -7.89 -34.24 3.00
N LYS A 111 -6.82 -34.37 2.20
CA LYS A 111 -6.11 -35.64 1.98
C LYS A 111 -5.65 -36.28 3.29
N GLN A 112 -5.04 -35.49 4.19
CA GLN A 112 -4.60 -35.94 5.51
C GLN A 112 -5.76 -36.41 6.40
N LEU A 113 -6.89 -35.69 6.40
CA LEU A 113 -8.08 -36.04 7.18
C LEU A 113 -8.72 -37.33 6.65
N THR A 114 -8.80 -37.50 5.33
CA THR A 114 -9.31 -38.75 4.72
C THR A 114 -8.37 -39.94 4.92
N SER A 115 -7.05 -39.73 4.97
CA SER A 115 -6.10 -40.82 5.23
C SER A 115 -6.00 -41.20 6.71
N GLY A 116 -6.22 -40.26 7.63
CA GLY A 116 -6.15 -40.50 9.08
C GLY A 116 -7.45 -41.01 9.71
N GLY A 117 -8.62 -40.66 9.15
CA GLY A 117 -9.93 -41.03 9.70
C GLY A 117 -10.48 -42.39 9.25
N LEU A 118 -9.83 -43.07 8.31
CA LEU A 118 -10.27 -44.38 7.80
C LEU A 118 -9.62 -45.57 8.55
N TYR A 119 -8.60 -45.34 9.37
CA TYR A 119 -7.89 -46.41 10.08
C TYR A 119 -8.43 -46.72 11.49
N ASP A 120 -9.22 -45.83 12.08
CA ASP A 120 -9.75 -46.02 13.45
C ASP A 120 -11.10 -46.79 13.46
N ASP A 121 -11.89 -46.68 12.37
CA ASP A 121 -13.24 -47.27 12.27
C ASP A 121 -13.27 -48.65 11.56
N LEU A 122 -12.11 -49.18 11.15
CA LEU A 122 -11.98 -50.49 10.47
C LEU A 122 -11.41 -51.60 11.37
N SER A 123 -11.25 -51.35 12.67
CA SER A 123 -10.80 -52.34 13.66
C SER A 123 -11.95 -53.17 14.27
N GLY A 124 -13.18 -52.98 13.79
CA GLY A 124 -14.36 -53.74 14.22
C GLY A 124 -15.22 -54.17 13.03
N GLU A 125 -15.07 -55.43 12.63
CA GLU A 125 -16.00 -56.23 11.83
C GLU A 125 -15.86 -56.24 10.30
N THR A 126 -15.56 -57.46 9.84
CA THR A 126 -15.40 -57.91 8.46
C THR A 126 -16.74 -58.22 7.82
N THR A 127 -17.20 -57.42 6.84
CA THR A 127 -18.11 -57.90 5.79
C THR A 127 -17.89 -57.19 4.46
N HIS A 128 -17.50 -57.96 3.44
CA HIS A 128 -17.07 -57.53 2.11
C HIS A 128 -18.24 -57.10 1.16
N LEU A 129 -19.43 -56.81 1.68
CA LEU A 129 -20.62 -56.48 0.87
C LEU A 129 -21.21 -55.09 1.14
N LEU A 130 -20.66 -54.33 2.08
CA LEU A 130 -21.01 -52.93 2.26
C LEU A 130 -19.95 -52.08 1.57
N LYS A 131 -20.21 -51.70 0.32
CA LYS A 131 -19.62 -50.48 -0.25
C LYS A 131 -20.20 -49.31 0.55
N VAL A 132 -19.69 -49.10 1.75
CA VAL A 132 -20.01 -47.93 2.56
C VAL A 132 -19.56 -46.74 1.73
N GLN A 133 -20.51 -46.08 1.07
CA GLN A 133 -20.27 -44.73 0.59
C GLN A 133 -19.83 -43.95 1.83
N PRO A 134 -18.61 -43.38 1.85
CA PRO A 134 -18.16 -42.65 3.02
C PRO A 134 -19.21 -41.57 3.29
N LYS A 135 -19.83 -41.61 4.48
CA LYS A 135 -20.73 -40.56 4.94
C LYS A 135 -19.93 -39.26 4.92
N MET A 136 -20.06 -38.50 3.82
CA MET A 136 -19.50 -37.15 3.65
C MET A 136 -20.06 -36.15 4.67
N SER A 137 -20.93 -36.58 5.59
CA SER A 137 -21.51 -35.74 6.65
C SER A 137 -20.50 -35.33 7.72
N ASN A 138 -19.44 -36.11 7.96
CA ASN A 138 -18.50 -35.86 9.06
C ASN A 138 -17.16 -35.24 8.61
N ILE A 139 -16.97 -34.99 7.31
CA ILE A 139 -15.79 -34.26 6.83
C ILE A 139 -16.07 -32.77 7.00
N PRO A 140 -15.31 -32.03 7.82
CA PRO A 140 -15.50 -30.59 7.93
C PRO A 140 -15.35 -29.97 6.53
N LYS A 141 -16.35 -29.19 6.09
CA LYS A 141 -16.36 -28.50 4.80
C LYS A 141 -15.22 -27.46 4.77
N LEU A 142 -14.01 -27.91 4.49
CA LEU A 142 -12.86 -27.03 4.30
C LEU A 142 -12.99 -26.35 2.94
N SER A 143 -13.51 -25.12 2.97
CA SER A 143 -13.58 -24.27 1.79
C SER A 143 -12.35 -23.37 1.75
N PRO A 144 -11.67 -23.22 0.59
CA PRO A 144 -10.61 -22.24 0.47
C PRO A 144 -11.16 -20.83 0.70
N SER A 145 -10.54 -20.10 1.62
CA SER A 145 -11.00 -18.76 1.98
C SER A 145 -10.46 -17.73 1.00
N LEU A 146 -11.34 -17.21 0.14
CA LEU A 146 -11.00 -16.17 -0.84
C LEU A 146 -10.45 -14.91 -0.18
N LEU A 147 -11.08 -14.48 0.91
CA LEU A 147 -10.66 -13.30 1.67
C LEU A 147 -9.22 -13.43 2.16
N LYS A 148 -8.79 -14.62 2.58
CA LYS A 148 -7.43 -14.83 3.04
C LYS A 148 -6.41 -14.72 1.92
N ALA A 149 -6.72 -15.24 0.73
CA ALA A 149 -5.88 -15.06 -0.45
C ALA A 149 -5.82 -13.57 -0.85
N LEU A 150 -6.97 -12.88 -0.83
CA LEU A 150 -7.08 -11.46 -1.14
C LEU A 150 -6.26 -10.60 -0.17
N PHE A 151 -6.48 -10.76 1.13
CA PHE A 151 -5.73 -10.05 2.16
C PHE A 151 -4.23 -10.35 2.04
N LYS A 152 -3.84 -11.60 1.77
CA LYS A 152 -2.43 -11.93 1.63
C LYS A 152 -1.74 -11.23 0.46
N THR A 153 -2.43 -11.05 -0.66
CA THR A 153 -1.88 -10.36 -1.84
C THR A 153 -1.86 -8.85 -1.64
N TYR A 154 -2.93 -8.24 -1.12
CA TYR A 154 -3.10 -6.78 -1.10
C TYR A 154 -2.90 -6.12 0.28
N ALA A 155 -2.70 -6.88 1.36
CA ALA A 155 -2.40 -6.32 2.68
C ALA A 155 -1.22 -5.34 2.72
N PRO A 156 -0.06 -5.57 2.07
CA PRO A 156 1.04 -4.62 2.16
C PRO A 156 0.66 -3.26 1.55
N GLU A 157 -0.06 -3.25 0.44
CA GLU A 157 -0.58 -2.04 -0.20
C GLU A 157 -1.54 -1.29 0.71
N LEU A 158 -2.50 -2.01 1.29
CA LEU A 158 -3.46 -1.43 2.24
C LEU A 158 -2.77 -0.91 3.50
N LEU A 159 -1.77 -1.61 4.02
CA LEU A 159 -1.03 -1.20 5.20
C LEU A 159 -0.29 0.11 4.97
N ARG A 160 0.32 0.31 3.79
CA ARG A 160 0.94 1.59 3.43
C ARG A 160 -0.07 2.74 3.42
N ALA A 161 -1.24 2.51 2.82
CA ALA A 161 -2.31 3.52 2.80
C ALA A 161 -2.81 3.85 4.20
N HIS A 162 -3.05 2.84 5.04
CA HIS A 162 -3.49 3.03 6.42
C HIS A 162 -2.42 3.70 7.29
N ALA A 163 -1.14 3.40 7.09
CA ALA A 163 -0.04 4.08 7.78
C ALA A 163 -0.01 5.58 7.44
N MET A 164 -0.15 5.94 6.16
CA MET A 164 -0.25 7.34 5.74
C MET A 164 -1.48 8.02 6.35
N ARG A 165 -2.61 7.30 6.41
CA ARG A 165 -3.83 7.81 7.03
C ARG A 165 -3.65 8.09 8.52
N LEU A 166 -3.03 7.16 9.27
CA LEU A 166 -2.72 7.36 10.69
C LEU A 166 -1.82 8.57 10.92
N GLY A 167 -0.84 8.79 10.04
CA GLY A 167 -0.01 10.00 10.09
C GLY A 167 -0.83 11.28 9.88
N ALA A 168 -1.74 11.28 8.91
CA ALA A 168 -2.64 12.41 8.67
C ALA A 168 -3.59 12.66 9.84
N ASP A 169 -4.17 11.61 10.42
CA ASP A 169 -5.05 11.71 11.58
C ASP A 169 -4.27 12.24 12.80
N SER A 170 -3.01 11.82 12.99
CA SER A 170 -2.12 12.35 14.02
C SER A 170 -1.86 13.86 13.86
N LEU A 171 -1.64 14.31 12.62
CA LEU A 171 -1.42 15.73 12.32
C LEU A 171 -2.66 16.59 12.63
N GLN A 172 -3.87 16.05 12.49
CA GLN A 172 -5.10 16.76 12.87
C GLN A 172 -5.15 17.07 14.36
N PHE A 173 -4.55 16.24 15.22
CA PHE A 173 -4.45 16.53 16.66
C PHE A 173 -3.41 17.61 17.00
N VAL A 174 -2.43 17.87 16.13
CA VAL A 174 -1.43 18.93 16.34
C VAL A 174 -2.06 20.32 16.18
N LEU A 175 -3.05 20.46 15.29
CA LEU A 175 -3.71 21.74 15.01
C LEU A 175 -4.33 22.44 16.25
N PRO A 176 -5.15 21.77 17.09
CA PRO A 176 -5.68 22.40 18.30
C PRO A 176 -4.59 22.74 19.33
N ILE A 177 -3.52 21.93 19.43
CA ILE A 177 -2.40 22.21 20.34
C ILE A 177 -1.68 23.50 19.91
N LEU A 178 -1.36 23.62 18.61
CA LEU A 178 -0.71 24.80 18.06
C LEU A 178 -1.58 26.05 18.23
N THR A 179 -2.88 25.92 17.98
CA THR A 179 -3.84 27.02 18.14
C THR A 179 -3.92 27.49 19.60
N ASN A 180 -3.98 26.57 20.57
CA ASN A 180 -3.98 26.91 21.99
C ASN A 180 -2.68 27.59 22.44
N LEU A 181 -1.54 27.12 21.95
CA LEU A 181 -0.24 27.72 22.23
C LEU A 181 -0.16 29.15 21.66
N LEU A 182 -0.67 29.35 20.44
CA LEU A 182 -0.72 30.66 19.79
C LEU A 182 -1.61 31.64 20.58
N ILE A 183 -2.80 31.19 21.00
CA ILE A 183 -3.71 31.99 21.83
C ILE A 183 -3.03 32.41 23.13
N GLY A 184 -2.39 31.46 23.84
CA GLY A 184 -1.68 31.76 25.09
C GLY A 184 -0.50 32.73 24.90
N PHE A 185 0.22 32.62 23.77
CA PHE A 185 1.29 33.55 23.43
C PHE A 185 0.78 34.98 23.18
N VAL A 186 -0.32 35.12 22.43
CA VAL A 186 -0.94 36.42 22.15
C VAL A 186 -1.47 37.06 23.43
N GLU A 187 -2.18 36.29 24.27
CA GLU A 187 -2.75 36.79 25.54
C GLU A 187 -1.65 37.28 26.51
N THR A 188 -0.55 36.53 26.62
CA THR A 188 0.58 36.91 27.47
C THR A 188 1.25 38.19 26.98
N ARG A 189 1.39 38.36 25.66
CA ARG A 189 1.94 39.58 25.06
C ARG A 189 1.09 40.81 25.37
N GLU A 190 -0.23 40.71 25.26
CA GLU A 190 -1.14 41.83 25.56
C GLU A 190 -1.05 42.28 27.02
N ARG A 191 -0.98 41.34 27.97
CA ARG A 191 -0.81 41.65 29.40
C ARG A 191 0.50 42.36 29.75
N HIS A 192 1.55 42.22 28.93
CA HIS A 192 2.82 42.91 29.14
C HIS A 192 2.88 44.30 28.47
N THR A 193 1.97 44.60 27.54
CA THR A 193 1.89 45.89 26.85
C THR A 193 0.82 46.84 27.39
N ALA A 194 -0.09 46.35 28.25
CA ALA A 194 -1.08 47.15 28.97
C ALA A 194 -0.56 47.55 30.36
#